data_AF-A0AAW9TGN4-F1
#
_entry.id   AF-A0AAW9TGN4-F1
#
_cell.length_a   1.000
_cell.length_b   1.000
_cell.length_c   1.000
_cell.angle_alpha   90.00
_cell.angle_beta   90.00
_cell.angle_gamma   90.00
#
_symmetry.space_group_name_H-M   'P 1'
#
loop_
_entity.id
_entity.type
_entity.pdbx_description
1 polymer ?
#
loop_
_entity_poly.entity_id
_entity_poly.type
_entity_poly.pdbx_seq_one_letter_code
_entity_poly.pdbx_strand_id
1 'polypeptide(L)'
;MGKLALILCFILSVFPADANENRKHIHVVKRGSKNSHRGHTVAKIWIEENGQKKIEIAWSELSASEEAVIIEAIDKHWDEFNRMIDDVFAGKKIRIKTIK
;
A
#
# COMPACT_ATOMS: atom_id res chain seq x y z
N MET A 1 -11.40 -3.10 -2.77
CA MET A 1 -9.96 -2.79 -2.73
C MET A 1 -9.81 -1.28 -2.65
N GLY A 2 -9.34 -0.77 -1.51
CA GLY A 2 -9.05 0.65 -1.34
C GLY A 2 -7.70 0.96 -1.99
N LYS A 3 -7.69 1.78 -3.04
CA LYS A 3 -6.46 2.20 -3.70
C LYS A 3 -5.96 3.45 -3.00
N LEU A 4 -4.77 3.39 -2.43
CA LEU A 4 -4.17 4.49 -1.68
C LEU A 4 -3.37 5.39 -2.61
N ALA A 5 -2.41 4.81 -3.34
CA ALA A 5 -1.53 5.58 -4.21
C ALA A 5 -1.13 4.83 -5.49
N LEU A 6 -0.64 5.58 -6.46
CA LEU A 6 0.03 5.12 -7.66
C LEU A 6 1.49 5.57 -7.60
N ILE A 7 2.43 4.64 -7.80
CA ILE A 7 3.86 4.91 -7.83
C ILE A 7 4.45 4.12 -8.98
N LEU A 8 5.02 4.77 -9.99
CA LEU A 8 5.54 4.11 -11.20
C LEU A 8 4.49 3.16 -11.83
N CYS A 9 4.83 1.87 -11.93
CA CYS A 9 3.97 0.80 -12.41
C CYS A 9 3.23 0.07 -11.27
N PHE A 10 3.24 0.59 -10.05
CA PHE A 10 2.62 -0.01 -8.87
C PHE A 10 1.39 0.76 -8.40
N ILE A 11 0.49 0.01 -7.75
CA ILE A 11 -0.66 0.52 -7.02
C ILE A 11 -0.46 0.10 -5.57
N LEU A 12 -0.42 1.07 -4.66
CA LEU A 12 -0.50 0.81 -3.23
C LEU A 12 -1.97 0.68 -2.84
N SER A 13 -2.33 -0.40 -2.17
CA SER A 13 -3.72 -0.72 -1.86
C SER A 13 -3.91 -1.45 -0.54
N VAL A 14 -5.13 -1.44 -0.02
CA VAL A 14 -5.57 -2.27 1.11
C VAL A 14 -6.82 -3.05 0.73
N PHE A 15 -6.95 -4.27 1.26
CA PHE A 15 -8.09 -5.13 0.98
C PHE A 15 -9.08 -5.08 2.15
N PRO A 16 -10.40 -5.07 1.88
CA PRO A 16 -11.38 -5.03 2.96
C PRO A 16 -11.28 -6.22 3.93
N ALA A 17 -10.78 -7.37 3.46
CA ALA A 17 -10.53 -8.55 4.29
C ALA A 17 -9.48 -8.29 5.39
N ASP A 18 -8.63 -7.29 5.20
CA ASP A 18 -7.54 -6.93 6.08
C ASP A 18 -7.98 -6.10 7.30
N ALA A 19 -9.25 -5.66 7.34
CA ALA A 19 -9.76 -4.79 8.40
C ALA A 19 -9.67 -5.41 9.81
N ASN A 20 -9.60 -6.74 9.89
CA ASN A 20 -9.47 -7.48 11.14
C ASN A 20 -8.02 -7.87 11.47
N GLU A 21 -7.04 -7.48 10.64
CA GLU A 21 -5.64 -7.73 10.96
C GLU A 21 -5.15 -6.78 12.07
N ASN A 22 -4.28 -7.30 12.95
CA ASN A 22 -3.79 -6.58 14.13
C ASN A 22 -2.87 -5.39 13.81
N ARG A 23 -2.44 -5.24 12.56
CA ARG A 23 -1.48 -4.21 12.13
C ARG A 23 -1.89 -3.64 10.79
N LYS A 24 -1.76 -2.33 10.61
CA LYS A 24 -1.98 -1.71 9.30
C LYS A 24 -0.86 -2.08 8.33
N HIS A 25 -1.26 -2.38 7.10
CA HIS A 25 -0.35 -2.73 6.03
C HIS A 25 -0.82 -2.20 4.70
N ILE A 26 0.06 -2.27 3.71
CA ILE A 26 -0.17 -1.90 2.33
C ILE A 26 0.23 -3.09 1.45
N HIS A 27 -0.65 -3.46 0.53
CA HIS A 27 -0.37 -4.35 -0.58
C HIS A 27 0.18 -3.54 -1.75
N VAL A 28 1.34 -3.96 -2.27
CA VAL A 28 1.91 -3.44 -3.50
C VAL A 28 1.43 -4.30 -4.65
N VAL A 29 0.67 -3.71 -5.57
CA VAL A 29 0.12 -4.40 -6.73
C VAL A 29 0.80 -3.89 -8.00
N LYS A 30 1.45 -4.77 -8.76
CA LYS A 30 2.03 -4.42 -10.06
C LYS A 30 0.91 -4.24 -11.08
N ARG A 31 0.86 -3.09 -11.75
CA ARG A 31 -0.11 -2.82 -12.82
C ARG A 31 0.11 -3.83 -13.95
N GLY A 32 -0.97 -4.50 -14.34
CA GLY A 32 -0.97 -5.34 -15.54
C GLY A 32 -0.72 -4.53 -16.81
N SER A 33 -0.35 -5.21 -17.89
CA SER A 33 -0.30 -4.60 -19.22
C SER A 33 -1.71 -4.27 -19.72
N LYS A 34 -1.83 -3.55 -20.85
CA LYS A 34 -3.13 -3.22 -21.50
C LYS A 34 -4.06 -4.43 -21.68
N ASN A 35 -3.51 -5.66 -21.72
CA ASN A 35 -4.24 -6.90 -21.99
C ASN A 35 -4.54 -7.74 -20.73
N SER A 36 -4.05 -7.34 -19.54
CA SER A 36 -4.34 -8.01 -18.27
C SER A 36 -4.97 -7.02 -17.30
N HIS A 37 -6.27 -7.21 -17.01
CA HIS A 37 -7.01 -6.40 -16.05
C HIS A 37 -6.69 -6.73 -14.58
N ARG A 38 -5.87 -7.75 -14.32
CA ARG A 38 -5.52 -8.19 -12.95
C ARG A 38 -4.05 -7.89 -12.69
N GLY A 39 -3.81 -6.88 -11.86
CA GLY A 39 -2.49 -6.71 -11.25
C GLY A 39 -2.26 -7.79 -10.20
N HIS A 40 -1.03 -8.26 -10.09
CA HIS A 40 -0.63 -9.21 -9.05
C HIS A 40 -0.10 -8.45 -7.84
N THR A 41 -0.52 -8.83 -6.64
CA THR A 41 0.16 -8.39 -5.42
C THR A 41 1.56 -8.97 -5.45
N VAL A 42 2.56 -8.11 -5.35
CA VAL A 42 3.98 -8.46 -5.42
C VAL A 42 4.72 -8.15 -4.12
N ALA A 43 4.08 -7.44 -3.18
CA ALA A 43 4.60 -7.29 -1.83
C ALA A 43 3.50 -6.94 -0.84
N LYS A 44 3.74 -7.25 0.45
CA LYS A 44 2.98 -6.77 1.60
C LYS A 44 3.93 -6.06 2.56
N ILE A 45 3.60 -4.84 2.93
CA ILE A 45 4.42 -3.99 3.79
C ILE A 45 3.59 -3.57 4.99
N TRP A 46 4.00 -3.94 6.20
CA TRP A 46 3.48 -3.37 7.43
C TRP A 46 3.94 -1.92 7.56
N ILE A 47 3.06 -1.04 8.02
CA ILE A 47 3.41 0.38 8.19
C ILE A 47 3.25 0.88 9.63
N GLU A 48 2.61 0.10 10.48
CA GLU A 48 2.30 0.48 11.85
C GLU A 48 2.34 -0.74 12.78
N GLU A 49 2.70 -0.47 14.04
CA GLU A 49 2.60 -1.41 15.15
C GLU A 49 2.20 -0.64 16.43
N ASN A 50 1.09 -1.03 17.06
CA ASN A 50 0.58 -0.43 18.29
C ASN A 50 0.41 1.11 18.23
N GLY A 51 -0.06 1.62 17.09
CA GLY A 51 -0.28 3.05 16.85
C GLY A 51 1.00 3.83 16.51
N GLN A 52 2.16 3.19 16.45
CA GLN A 52 3.43 3.84 16.10
C GLN A 52 3.87 3.49 14.68
N LYS A 53 4.54 4.45 14.03
CA LYS A 53 5.16 4.25 12.71
C LYS A 53 6.20 3.13 12.80
N LYS A 54 5.96 2.04 12.07
CA LYS A 54 6.88 0.91 11.96
C LYS A 54 6.74 0.25 10.59
N ILE A 55 7.67 0.56 9.70
CA ILE A 55 7.64 0.07 8.32
C ILE A 55 8.48 -1.19 8.22
N GLU A 56 7.85 -2.32 7.90
CA GLU A 56 8.49 -3.63 7.78
C GLU A 56 7.94 -4.37 6.56
N ILE A 57 8.83 -4.98 5.77
CA ILE A 57 8.42 -5.84 4.67
C ILE A 57 7.93 -7.17 5.27
N ALA A 58 6.65 -7.50 5.05
CA ALA A 58 6.10 -8.79 5.47
C ALA A 58 6.56 -9.90 4.50
N TRP A 59 6.47 -9.61 3.20
CA TRP A 59 7.02 -10.41 2.10
C TRP A 59 7.08 -9.55 0.85
N SER A 60 7.97 -9.89 -0.09
CA SER A 60 8.17 -9.13 -1.31
C SER A 60 8.80 -9.97 -2.41
N GLU A 61 8.32 -9.76 -3.64
CA GLU A 61 8.89 -10.24 -4.91
C GLU A 61 9.51 -9.10 -5.73
N LEU A 62 9.61 -7.90 -5.14
CA LEU A 62 10.15 -6.71 -5.78
C LEU A 62 11.68 -6.77 -5.87
N SER A 63 12.26 -6.04 -6.83
CA SER A 63 13.71 -5.81 -6.79
C SER A 63 14.07 -4.88 -5.63
N ALA A 64 15.32 -4.95 -5.15
CA ALA A 64 15.80 -4.08 -4.07
C ALA A 64 15.62 -2.58 -4.38
N SER A 65 15.75 -2.18 -5.66
CA SER A 65 15.50 -0.79 -6.09
C SER A 65 14.03 -0.41 -6.04
N GLU A 66 13.11 -1.30 -6.44
CA GLU A 66 11.67 -1.06 -6.36
C GLU A 66 11.22 -0.98 -4.89
N GLU A 67 11.74 -1.86 -4.03
CA GLU A 67 11.46 -1.82 -2.59
C GLU A 67 11.90 -0.50 -1.96
N ALA A 68 13.12 -0.06 -2.22
CA ALA A 68 13.65 1.18 -1.68
C ALA A 68 12.75 2.38 -2.03
N VAL A 69 12.32 2.50 -3.30
CA VAL A 69 11.43 3.56 -3.76
C VAL A 69 10.06 3.50 -3.06
N ILE A 70 9.50 2.30 -2.91
CA ILE A 70 8.19 2.14 -2.27
C ILE A 70 8.26 2.44 -0.77
N ILE A 71 9.30 1.95 -0.09
CA ILE A 71 9.50 2.20 1.35
C ILE A 71 9.73 3.68 1.60
N GLU A 72 10.57 4.36 0.81
CA GLU A 72 10.79 5.79 0.92
C GLU A 72 9.47 6.58 0.72
N ALA A 73 8.66 6.19 -0.25
CA ALA A 73 7.37 6.83 -0.49
C ALA A 73 6.38 6.63 0.66
N ILE A 74 6.33 5.41 1.23
CA ILE A 74 5.51 5.11 2.42
C ILE A 74 6.00 5.92 3.62
N ASP A 75 7.32 5.97 3.83
CA ASP A 75 7.94 6.67 4.94
C ASP A 75 7.62 8.17 4.93
N LYS A 76 7.80 8.81 3.76
CA LYS A 76 7.54 10.23 3.53
C LYS A 76 6.08 10.63 3.68
N HIS A 77 5.16 9.73 3.36
CA HIS A 77 3.72 9.99 3.36
C HIS A 77 2.97 9.18 4.43
N TRP A 78 3.67 8.75 5.48
CA TRP A 78 3.16 7.80 6.46
C TRP A 78 1.85 8.25 7.12
N ASP A 79 1.78 9.49 7.63
CA ASP A 79 0.58 10.02 8.29
C ASP A 79 -0.66 9.98 7.36
N GLU A 80 -0.44 10.31 6.09
CA GLU A 80 -1.50 10.33 5.09
C GLU A 80 -1.97 8.91 4.78
N PHE A 81 -1.05 7.95 4.57
CA PHE A 81 -1.40 6.55 4.36
C PHE A 81 -2.12 5.96 5.58
N ASN A 82 -1.61 6.22 6.78
CA ASN A 82 -2.19 5.76 8.03
C ASN A 82 -3.66 6.20 8.16
N ARG A 83 -3.95 7.48 7.87
CA ARG A 83 -5.32 8.02 7.86
C ARG A 83 -6.18 7.45 6.73
N MET A 84 -5.61 7.33 5.52
CA MET A 84 -6.36 6.82 4.36
C MET A 84 -6.79 5.36 4.55
N ILE A 85 -5.99 4.55 5.24
CA ILE A 85 -6.36 3.17 5.60
C ILE A 85 -7.59 3.18 6.53
N ASP A 86 -7.59 4.03 7.56
CA ASP A 86 -8.74 4.17 8.46
C ASP A 86 -9.99 4.63 7.71
N ASP A 87 -9.84 5.61 6.83
CA ASP A 87 -10.94 6.11 6.00
C ASP A 87 -11.49 5.00 5.08
N VAL A 88 -10.63 4.17 4.50
CA VAL A 88 -11.05 3.01 3.69
C VAL A 88 -11.82 1.99 4.52
N PHE A 89 -11.31 1.63 5.71
CA PHE A 89 -11.97 0.64 6.57
C PHE A 89 -13.26 1.18 7.19
N ALA A 90 -13.37 2.50 7.39
CA ALA A 90 -14.62 3.17 7.74
C ALA A 90 -15.61 3.30 6.55
N GLY A 91 -15.28 2.77 5.37
CA GLY A 91 -16.13 2.81 4.18
C GLY A 91 -16.20 4.19 3.50
N LYS A 92 -15.31 5.12 3.84
CA LYS A 92 -15.28 6.46 3.24
C LYS A 92 -14.63 6.42 1.86
N LYS A 93 -15.07 7.32 0.98
CA LYS A 93 -14.43 7.52 -0.33
C LYS A 93 -13.11 8.27 -0.15
N ILE A 94 -12.01 7.65 -0.55
CA ILE A 94 -10.69 8.27 -0.60
C ILE A 94 -10.30 8.66 -2.03
N ARG A 95 -9.51 9.72 -2.17
CA ARG A 95 -8.91 10.11 -3.47
C ARG A 95 -7.55 9.42 -3.61
N ILE A 96 -7.36 8.71 -4.72
CA ILE A 96 -6.11 8.00 -5.00
C ILE A 96 -5.00 9.03 -5.23
N LYS A 97 -3.89 8.90 -4.52
CA LYS A 97 -2.70 9.74 -4.68
C LYS A 97 -1.86 9.27 -5.87
N THR A 98 -1.19 10.18 -6.56
CA THR A 98 -0.11 9.83 -7.50
C THR A 98 1.18 10.38 -6.93
N ILE A 99 2.14 9.50 -6.67
CA ILE A 99 3.48 9.85 -6.19
C ILE A 99 4.41 9.73 -7.39
N LYS A 100 5.11 10.83 -7.68
CA LYS A 100 6.06 10.93 -8.79
C LYS A 100 7.46 10.60 -8.31
#